data_AF-A0ABD7N0W3-F1
#
_entry.id   AF-A0ABD7N0W3-F1
#
_cell.length_a   1.000
_cell.length_b   1.000
_cell.length_c   1.000
_cell.angle_alpha   90.00
_cell.angle_beta   90.00
_cell.angle_gamma   90.00
#
_symmetry.space_group_name_H-M   'P 1'
#
loop_
_entity.id
_entity.type
_entity.pdbx_description
1 polymer ?
#
loop_
_entity_poly.entity_id
_entity_poly.type
_entity_poly.pdbx_seq_one_letter_code
_entity_poly.pdbx_strand_id
1 'polypeptide(L)'
;MQSVYAYYKNRKFLHIDNRRLATCYPFHVSIPQPRTEKILETALAAAGRQVRRGHQLVSWRREGERYHVSLLDDARRACFAAYDYIIGADGAASTVRELAGIGFSGHDYPLHFVMADVQFDPAAALPGTSYHIDEQGFLIFLPMPDNQVRIVIKKAGRLPSPRPVPDLQEINAALARYCPQVPPAQRLTWSSSANFYNRIADDNLQHHIMLAGDAFHLFSPIGGQGMNTGVQDAVNLAWKLAFCLHGVATDRLPASYRTQRFAAVSGVLRSTDHDTGLIAGLVPRNHIDGVYFPEFCNRHYYRHQLPLQYAGFTATQAQETDGLAGHHVPWYVFASPQATFRNSYDAFASGKVVIFSARAACPPLSRLKQAGWFMFCSLEPADKAFLEALQIGPDDYAVVNPDGYVGFTGSEAGTRQYLSSLYVME
;
A
#
# COMPACT_ATOMS: atom_id res chain seq x y z
N MET A 1 -6.49 -8.42 -18.73
CA MET A 1 -5.32 -8.35 -17.83
C MET A 1 -4.52 -7.12 -18.22
N GLN A 2 -4.63 -6.04 -17.46
CA GLN A 2 -3.97 -4.78 -17.84
C GLN A 2 -2.47 -4.89 -17.56
N SER A 3 -1.70 -5.14 -18.61
CA SER A 3 -0.24 -4.98 -18.59
C SER A 3 0.11 -3.50 -18.51
N VAL A 4 1.25 -3.19 -17.92
CA VAL A 4 1.81 -1.83 -17.91
C VAL A 4 3.00 -1.79 -18.86
N TYR A 5 3.05 -0.77 -19.72
CA TYR A 5 4.11 -0.58 -20.71
C TYR A 5 4.88 0.70 -20.44
N ALA A 6 6.18 0.72 -20.75
CA ALA A 6 6.94 1.96 -20.81
C ALA A 6 7.66 2.10 -22.15
N TYR A 7 7.62 3.32 -22.68
CA TYR A 7 8.18 3.72 -23.96
C TYR A 7 9.17 4.85 -23.72
N TYR A 8 10.35 4.74 -24.31
CA TYR A 8 11.34 5.81 -24.37
C TYR A 8 11.50 6.21 -25.83
N LYS A 9 11.23 7.49 -26.17
CA LYS A 9 11.23 7.99 -27.56
C LYS A 9 10.40 7.11 -28.51
N ASN A 10 9.18 6.77 -28.10
CA ASN A 10 8.25 5.90 -28.82
C ASN A 10 8.72 4.45 -29.05
N ARG A 11 9.82 4.02 -28.44
CA ARG A 11 10.27 2.62 -28.43
C ARG A 11 9.92 1.97 -27.10
N LYS A 12 9.16 0.88 -27.15
CA LYS A 12 8.83 0.08 -25.96
C LYS A 12 10.12 -0.53 -25.41
N PHE A 13 10.45 -0.25 -24.16
CA PHE A 13 11.58 -0.87 -23.46
C PHE A 13 11.15 -1.74 -22.28
N LEU A 14 9.96 -1.49 -21.72
CA LEU A 14 9.46 -2.21 -20.56
C LEU A 14 8.04 -2.75 -20.79
N HIS A 15 7.81 -3.94 -20.25
CA HIS A 15 6.49 -4.56 -20.12
C HIS A 15 6.42 -5.26 -18.76
N ILE A 16 5.56 -4.76 -17.88
CA ILE A 16 5.25 -5.40 -16.61
C ILE A 16 4.15 -6.44 -16.86
N ASP A 17 4.51 -7.71 -16.70
CA ASP A 17 3.65 -8.87 -16.90
C ASP A 17 3.30 -9.54 -15.56
N ASN A 18 2.07 -9.33 -15.11
CA ASN A 18 1.59 -9.81 -13.82
C ASN A 18 1.18 -11.29 -13.81
N ARG A 19 1.21 -11.99 -14.95
CA ARG A 19 0.77 -13.40 -15.05
C ARG A 19 1.56 -14.37 -14.16
N ARG A 20 2.75 -13.97 -13.75
CA ARG A 20 3.65 -14.79 -12.93
C ARG A 20 3.65 -14.42 -11.46
N LEU A 21 2.83 -13.45 -11.06
CA LEU A 21 2.66 -13.13 -9.65
C LEU A 21 1.96 -14.31 -8.96
N ALA A 22 2.46 -14.70 -7.80
CA ALA A 22 1.90 -15.78 -6.99
C ALA A 22 0.65 -15.29 -6.22
N THR A 23 -0.39 -14.91 -6.98
CA THR A 23 -1.65 -14.36 -6.48
C THR A 23 -2.81 -14.82 -7.37
N CYS A 24 -4.01 -14.98 -6.79
CA CYS A 24 -5.23 -15.18 -7.57
C CYS A 24 -5.76 -13.90 -8.22
N TYR A 25 -5.15 -12.73 -7.94
CA TYR A 25 -5.50 -11.44 -8.55
C TYR A 25 -4.35 -10.85 -9.38
N PRO A 26 -3.90 -11.49 -10.47
CA PRO A 26 -2.74 -11.06 -11.24
C PRO A 26 -3.05 -9.87 -12.17
N PHE A 27 -3.75 -8.85 -11.69
CA PHE A 27 -4.18 -7.69 -12.47
C PHE A 27 -4.19 -6.41 -11.64
N HIS A 28 -4.11 -5.27 -12.32
CA HIS A 28 -4.37 -3.97 -11.72
C HIS A 28 -5.85 -3.63 -11.83
N VAL A 29 -6.39 -3.01 -10.78
CA VAL A 29 -7.72 -2.42 -10.79
C VAL A 29 -7.55 -0.92 -10.95
N SER A 30 -7.82 -0.41 -12.15
CA SER A 30 -7.94 1.03 -12.40
C SER A 30 -9.34 1.48 -11.98
N ILE A 31 -9.44 2.12 -10.83
CA ILE A 31 -10.69 2.65 -10.27
C ILE A 31 -10.47 4.08 -9.77
N PRO A 32 -11.37 5.03 -10.07
CA PRO A 32 -11.26 6.38 -9.52
C PRO A 32 -11.30 6.36 -7.98
N GLN A 33 -10.40 7.11 -7.34
CA GLN A 33 -10.32 7.20 -5.89
C GLN A 33 -11.67 7.54 -5.20
N PRO A 34 -12.50 8.48 -5.69
CA PRO A 34 -13.82 8.75 -5.09
C PRO A 34 -14.74 7.52 -5.06
N ARG A 35 -14.61 6.61 -6.04
CA ARG A 35 -15.36 5.36 -6.06
C ARG A 35 -14.83 4.38 -5.03
N THR A 36 -13.52 4.32 -4.82
CA THR A 36 -12.91 3.53 -3.73
C THR A 36 -13.35 4.04 -2.36
N GLU A 37 -13.31 5.35 -2.11
CA GLU A 37 -13.81 5.97 -0.87
C GLU A 37 -15.28 5.59 -0.63
N LYS A 38 -16.12 5.65 -1.67
CA LYS A 38 -17.53 5.26 -1.57
C LYS A 38 -17.73 3.77 -1.21
N ILE A 39 -16.90 2.88 -1.76
CA ILE A 39 -16.93 1.44 -1.43
C ILE A 39 -16.61 1.25 0.05
N LEU A 40 -15.56 1.90 0.55
CA LEU A 40 -15.16 1.82 1.95
C LEU A 40 -16.22 2.41 2.89
N GLU A 41 -16.83 3.55 2.54
CA GLU A 41 -17.93 4.14 3.31
C GLU A 41 -19.16 3.23 3.34
N THR A 42 -19.46 2.56 2.23
CA THR A 42 -20.57 1.58 2.17
C THR A 42 -20.30 0.40 3.09
N ALA A 43 -19.07 -0.13 3.10
CA ALA A 43 -18.66 -1.20 4.00
C ALA A 43 -18.73 -0.77 5.48
N LEU A 44 -18.30 0.46 5.79
CA LEU A 44 -18.39 1.02 7.14
C LEU A 44 -19.84 1.17 7.61
N ALA A 45 -20.72 1.65 6.72
CA ALA A 45 -22.15 1.75 6.98
C ALA A 45 -22.81 0.39 7.21
N ALA A 46 -22.44 -0.64 6.43
CA ALA A 46 -22.89 -2.01 6.62
C ALA A 46 -22.44 -2.59 7.98
N ALA A 47 -21.31 -2.12 8.51
CA ALA A 47 -20.84 -2.43 9.87
C ALA A 47 -21.50 -1.56 10.97
N GLY A 48 -22.54 -0.78 10.65
CA GLY A 48 -23.26 0.07 11.60
C GLY A 48 -22.49 1.30 12.07
N ARG A 49 -21.45 1.72 11.32
CA ARG A 49 -20.62 2.89 11.61
C ARG A 49 -20.74 3.93 10.50
N GLN A 50 -20.52 5.20 10.83
CA GLN A 50 -20.54 6.29 9.84
C GLN A 50 -19.45 7.31 10.12
N VAL A 51 -18.96 7.94 9.06
CA VAL A 51 -18.00 9.06 9.15
C VAL A 51 -18.76 10.33 9.54
N ARG A 52 -18.28 11.00 10.59
CA ARG A 52 -18.77 12.33 10.97
C ARG A 52 -18.04 13.39 10.16
N ARG A 53 -18.67 13.87 9.08
CA ARG A 53 -18.13 14.96 8.25
C ARG A 53 -18.32 16.32 8.92
N GLY A 54 -17.55 17.31 8.46
CA GLY A 54 -17.64 18.68 8.97
C GLY A 54 -17.20 18.81 10.42
N HIS A 55 -16.24 17.99 10.86
CA HIS A 55 -15.63 18.03 12.19
C HIS A 55 -14.12 18.05 12.02
N GLN A 56 -13.51 19.22 12.26
CA GLN A 56 -12.06 19.43 12.14
C GLN A 56 -11.40 19.28 13.51
N LEU A 57 -10.35 18.46 13.59
CA LEU A 57 -9.49 18.43 14.77
C LEU A 57 -8.68 19.72 14.89
N VAL A 58 -8.65 20.30 16.09
CA VAL A 58 -7.89 21.54 16.37
C VAL A 58 -6.77 21.29 17.36
N SER A 59 -7.05 20.54 18.42
CA SER A 59 -6.07 20.25 19.47
C SER A 59 -6.48 19.02 20.27
N TRP A 60 -5.57 18.50 21.08
CA TRP A 60 -5.88 17.58 22.15
C TRP A 60 -5.02 17.84 23.37
N ARG A 61 -5.44 17.28 24.50
CA ARG A 61 -4.61 17.14 25.70
C ARG A 61 -4.70 15.73 26.21
N ARG A 62 -3.59 15.19 26.72
CA ARG A 62 -3.56 13.87 27.35
C ARG A 62 -3.81 14.02 28.84
N GLU A 63 -4.76 13.25 29.37
CA GLU A 63 -5.03 13.12 30.81
C GLU A 63 -5.04 11.62 31.14
N GLY A 64 -4.03 11.16 31.89
CA GLY A 64 -3.77 9.73 32.07
C GLY A 64 -3.53 9.03 30.73
N GLU A 65 -4.33 8.01 30.43
CA GLU A 65 -4.26 7.23 29.19
C GLU A 65 -5.25 7.70 28.09
N ARG A 66 -5.98 8.79 28.33
CA ARG A 66 -6.99 9.29 27.37
C ARG A 66 -6.60 10.62 26.76
N TYR A 67 -7.01 10.81 25.51
CA TYR A 67 -6.84 12.04 24.74
C TYR A 67 -8.16 12.80 24.68
N HIS A 68 -8.20 13.95 25.32
CA HIS A 68 -9.32 14.88 25.27
C HIS A 68 -9.13 15.80 24.05
N VAL A 69 -9.88 15.53 22.99
CA VAL A 69 -9.79 16.23 21.72
C VAL A 69 -10.76 17.42 21.67
N SER A 70 -10.31 18.50 21.04
CA SER A 70 -11.13 19.66 20.68
C SER A 70 -11.33 19.67 19.18
N LEU A 71 -12.59 19.68 18.77
CA LEU A 71 -13.04 19.68 17.39
C LEU A 71 -13.78 20.98 17.10
N LEU A 72 -13.74 21.44 15.85
CA LEU A 72 -14.65 22.48 15.34
C LEU A 72 -15.60 21.86 14.33
N ASP A 73 -16.88 22.16 14.46
CA ASP A 73 -17.85 21.82 13.41
C ASP A 73 -17.81 22.85 12.26
N ASP A 74 -18.58 22.59 11.18
CA ASP A 74 -18.69 23.51 10.03
C ASP A 74 -19.20 24.91 10.41
N ALA A 75 -19.96 25.03 11.50
CA ALA A 75 -20.42 26.30 12.04
C ALA A 75 -19.39 26.95 12.99
N ARG A 76 -18.16 26.42 13.03
CA ARG A 76 -17.04 26.86 13.87
C ARG A 76 -17.34 26.77 15.38
N ARG A 77 -18.24 25.88 15.79
CA ARG A 77 -18.56 25.63 17.20
C ARG A 77 -17.62 24.56 17.74
N ALA A 78 -17.14 24.77 18.97
CA ALA A 78 -16.27 23.83 19.66
C ALA A 78 -17.05 22.61 20.17
N CYS A 79 -16.53 21.42 19.86
CA CYS A 79 -17.01 20.13 20.32
C CYS A 79 -15.87 19.39 21.02
N PHE A 80 -16.16 18.65 22.08
CA PHE A 80 -15.15 17.93 22.86
C PHE A 80 -15.48 16.44 22.93
N ALA A 81 -14.45 15.60 22.87
CA ALA A 81 -14.57 14.16 23.04
C ALA A 81 -13.30 13.58 23.69
N ALA A 82 -13.38 12.37 24.21
CA ALA A 82 -12.23 11.66 24.79
C ALA A 82 -12.07 10.28 24.14
N TYR A 83 -10.85 9.95 23.74
CA TYR A 83 -10.51 8.69 23.07
C TYR A 83 -9.25 8.07 23.66
N ASP A 84 -9.14 6.74 23.61
CA ASP A 84 -7.96 6.03 24.10
C ASP A 84 -6.83 6.03 23.07
N TYR A 85 -7.19 6.15 21.78
CA TYR A 85 -6.29 6.17 20.63
C TYR A 85 -6.63 7.32 19.67
N ILE A 86 -5.62 7.86 18.99
CA ILE A 86 -5.75 8.79 17.86
C ILE A 86 -5.01 8.21 16.66
N ILE A 87 -5.69 8.12 15.52
CA ILE A 87 -5.08 7.72 14.24
C ILE A 87 -5.14 8.91 13.29
N GLY A 88 -3.97 9.46 12.94
CA GLY A 88 -3.80 10.47 11.92
C GLY A 88 -3.85 9.85 10.53
N ALA A 89 -5.00 9.98 9.86
CA ALA A 89 -5.21 9.63 8.46
C ALA A 89 -5.75 10.85 7.69
N ASP A 90 -5.29 12.04 8.07
CA ASP A 90 -5.79 13.37 7.70
C ASP A 90 -4.96 14.05 6.59
N GLY A 91 -4.19 13.28 5.85
CA GLY A 91 -3.53 13.71 4.61
C GLY A 91 -2.18 14.40 4.81
N ALA A 92 -1.64 14.94 3.71
CA ALA A 92 -0.31 15.55 3.65
C ALA A 92 -0.07 16.64 4.71
N ALA A 93 -1.08 17.50 4.94
CA ALA A 93 -1.07 18.55 5.95
C ALA A 93 -1.67 18.08 7.28
N SER A 94 -1.23 16.91 7.74
CA SER A 94 -1.77 16.24 8.93
C SER A 94 -1.64 17.12 10.17
N THR A 95 -2.79 17.52 10.72
CA THR A 95 -2.91 18.17 12.02
C THR A 95 -2.50 17.21 13.14
N VAL A 96 -2.79 15.91 12.98
CA VAL A 96 -2.35 14.91 13.96
C VAL A 96 -0.82 14.82 14.03
N ARG A 97 -0.13 14.77 12.90
CA ARG A 97 1.34 14.74 12.88
C ARG A 97 1.92 16.00 13.55
N GLU A 98 1.39 17.17 13.21
CA GLU A 98 1.85 18.46 13.78
C GLU A 98 1.62 18.55 15.30
N LEU A 99 0.43 18.23 15.78
CA LEU A 99 0.09 18.27 17.21
C LEU A 99 0.87 17.23 18.03
N ALA A 100 1.26 16.12 17.41
CA ALA A 100 2.15 15.12 18.03
C ALA A 100 3.62 15.57 18.05
N GLY A 101 3.97 16.69 17.38
CA GLY A 101 5.35 17.14 17.27
C GLY A 101 6.24 16.23 16.43
N ILE A 102 5.65 15.47 15.52
CA ILE A 102 6.37 14.53 14.66
C ILE A 102 6.84 15.28 13.42
N GLY A 103 8.15 15.28 13.16
CA GLY A 103 8.73 15.92 11.97
C GLY A 103 8.40 15.16 10.68
N PHE A 104 8.68 15.80 9.54
CA PHE A 104 8.37 15.25 8.23
C PHE A 104 9.56 15.35 7.26
N SER A 105 10.50 14.41 7.44
CA SER A 105 11.75 14.32 6.69
C SER A 105 11.56 13.91 5.23
N GLY A 106 12.57 14.19 4.41
CA GLY A 106 12.60 13.88 2.98
C GLY A 106 12.84 15.14 2.14
N HIS A 107 12.40 15.11 0.88
CA HIS A 107 12.62 16.21 -0.04
C HIS A 107 11.45 16.41 -1.02
N ASP A 108 11.39 17.61 -1.59
CA ASP A 108 10.48 17.95 -2.68
C ASP A 108 11.28 17.98 -3.98
N TYR A 109 10.69 17.46 -5.05
CA TYR A 109 11.34 17.52 -6.36
C TYR A 109 11.20 18.92 -6.97
N PRO A 110 12.16 19.36 -7.79
CA PRO A 110 12.08 20.64 -8.51
C PRO A 110 11.15 20.57 -9.75
N LEU A 111 10.06 19.81 -9.64
CA LEU A 111 9.10 19.57 -10.73
C LEU A 111 7.69 19.36 -10.16
N HIS A 112 6.69 19.59 -11.01
CA HIS A 112 5.29 19.33 -10.70
C HIS A 112 4.65 18.54 -11.84
N PHE A 113 3.42 18.08 -11.63
CA PHE A 113 2.61 17.54 -12.71
C PHE A 113 1.31 18.29 -12.85
N VAL A 114 0.79 18.25 -14.07
CA VAL A 114 -0.62 18.47 -14.34
C VAL A 114 -1.27 17.13 -14.61
N MET A 115 -2.53 17.00 -14.21
CA MET A 115 -3.31 15.78 -14.35
C MET A 115 -4.72 16.12 -14.84
N ALA A 116 -5.25 15.27 -15.70
CA ALA A 116 -6.58 15.41 -16.26
C ALA A 116 -7.26 14.05 -16.40
N ASP A 117 -8.54 13.99 -16.09
CA ASP A 117 -9.41 12.92 -16.53
C ASP A 117 -10.14 13.39 -17.79
N VAL A 118 -10.00 12.61 -18.87
CA VAL A 118 -10.59 12.94 -20.17
C VAL A 118 -11.42 11.79 -20.71
N GLN A 119 -12.48 12.13 -21.42
CA GLN A 119 -13.40 11.22 -22.06
C GLN A 119 -13.03 11.04 -23.52
N PHE A 120 -12.98 9.78 -23.96
CA PHE A 120 -12.88 9.44 -25.37
C PHE A 120 -14.22 8.92 -25.90
N ASP A 121 -14.31 8.86 -27.24
CA ASP A 121 -15.37 8.13 -27.92
C ASP A 121 -15.46 6.69 -27.35
N PRO A 122 -16.65 6.22 -26.96
CA PRO A 122 -16.86 4.84 -26.54
C PRO A 122 -16.37 3.80 -27.55
N ALA A 123 -16.40 4.11 -28.85
CA ALA A 123 -15.94 3.24 -29.93
C ALA A 123 -14.41 3.30 -30.15
N ALA A 124 -13.68 4.22 -29.50
CA ALA A 124 -12.24 4.32 -29.65
C ALA A 124 -11.52 3.12 -29.02
N ALA A 125 -10.63 2.50 -29.79
CA ALA A 125 -9.71 1.50 -29.27
C ALA A 125 -8.54 2.19 -28.56
N LEU A 126 -8.55 2.18 -27.22
CA LEU A 126 -7.51 2.81 -26.41
C LEU A 126 -6.43 1.79 -26.00
N PRO A 127 -5.15 2.20 -25.90
CA PRO A 127 -4.10 1.35 -25.37
C PRO A 127 -4.31 1.07 -23.87
N GLY A 128 -3.61 0.07 -23.34
CA GLY A 128 -3.52 -0.18 -21.89
C GLY A 128 -2.70 0.89 -21.17
N THR A 129 -2.52 0.72 -19.85
CA THR A 129 -1.70 1.63 -19.03
C THR A 129 -0.29 1.75 -19.59
N SER A 130 0.17 2.97 -19.86
CA SER A 130 1.48 3.21 -20.43
C SER A 130 2.16 4.47 -19.92
N TYR A 131 3.48 4.41 -19.84
CA TYR A 131 4.37 5.52 -19.55
C TYR A 131 5.13 5.88 -20.82
N HIS A 132 5.09 7.15 -21.22
CA HIS A 132 5.75 7.67 -22.42
C HIS A 132 6.78 8.69 -21.98
N ILE A 133 8.06 8.44 -22.26
CA ILE A 133 9.19 9.17 -21.71
C ILE A 133 10.09 9.67 -22.84
N ASP A 134 10.54 10.91 -22.75
CA ASP A 134 11.58 11.49 -23.59
C ASP A 134 12.40 12.53 -22.80
N GLU A 135 13.35 13.21 -23.46
CA GLU A 135 14.21 14.19 -22.79
C GLU A 135 13.45 15.42 -22.28
N GLN A 136 12.25 15.69 -22.78
CA GLN A 136 11.47 16.85 -22.34
C GLN A 136 10.56 16.50 -21.16
N GLY A 137 10.24 15.22 -20.96
CA GLY A 137 9.48 14.76 -19.80
C GLY A 137 8.75 13.45 -20.02
N PHE A 138 7.60 13.31 -19.38
CA PHE A 138 6.77 12.13 -19.52
C PHE A 138 5.28 12.45 -19.59
N LEU A 139 4.55 11.51 -20.19
CA LEU A 139 3.11 11.36 -20.13
C LEU A 139 2.76 9.97 -19.59
N ILE A 140 1.87 9.91 -18.60
CA ILE A 140 1.28 8.64 -18.12
C ILE A 140 -0.15 8.57 -18.64
N PHE A 141 -0.48 7.48 -19.33
CA PHE A 141 -1.80 7.18 -19.87
C PHE A 141 -2.41 6.05 -19.03
N LEU A 142 -3.46 6.36 -18.24
CA LEU A 142 -4.12 5.39 -17.37
C LEU A 142 -5.60 5.22 -17.75
N PRO A 143 -5.96 4.16 -18.51
CA PRO A 143 -7.35 3.85 -18.79
C PRO A 143 -8.13 3.53 -17.52
N MET A 144 -9.30 4.12 -17.39
CA MET A 144 -10.27 3.92 -16.32
C MET A 144 -11.59 3.39 -16.93
N PRO A 145 -12.57 2.98 -16.10
CA PRO A 145 -13.90 2.62 -16.57
C PRO A 145 -14.55 3.73 -17.39
N ASP A 146 -15.59 3.38 -18.15
CA ASP A 146 -16.44 4.32 -18.90
C ASP A 146 -15.70 5.14 -19.96
N ASN A 147 -14.68 4.57 -20.63
CA ASN A 147 -13.84 5.24 -21.65
C ASN A 147 -13.21 6.57 -21.16
N GLN A 148 -13.03 6.68 -19.85
CA GLN A 148 -12.26 7.75 -19.25
C GLN A 148 -10.79 7.34 -19.16
N VAL A 149 -9.88 8.30 -19.36
CA VAL A 149 -8.45 8.09 -19.18
C VAL A 149 -7.91 9.20 -18.29
N ARG A 150 -7.11 8.83 -17.32
CA ARG A 150 -6.30 9.77 -16.54
C ARG A 150 -4.97 9.98 -17.25
N ILE A 151 -4.69 11.24 -17.56
CA ILE A 151 -3.45 11.70 -18.20
C ILE A 151 -2.65 12.48 -17.16
N VAL A 152 -1.38 12.12 -16.96
CA VAL A 152 -0.45 12.83 -16.08
C VAL A 152 0.71 13.33 -16.93
N ILE A 153 1.02 14.62 -16.87
CA ILE A 153 2.07 15.26 -17.68
C ILE A 153 3.05 15.96 -16.74
N LYS A 154 4.33 15.67 -16.92
CA LYS A 154 5.42 16.37 -16.22
C LYS A 154 5.47 17.84 -16.62
N LYS A 155 5.71 18.72 -15.65
CA LYS A 155 6.05 20.13 -15.85
C LYS A 155 7.33 20.48 -15.09
N ALA A 156 8.17 21.31 -15.70
CA ALA A 156 9.41 21.77 -15.10
C ALA A 156 9.14 22.82 -14.01
N GLY A 157 10.01 22.86 -12.99
CA GLY A 157 9.91 23.80 -11.88
C GLY A 157 8.87 23.41 -10.84
N ARG A 158 8.94 24.05 -9.67
CA ARG A 158 7.94 23.89 -8.61
C ARG A 158 6.58 24.41 -9.08
N LEU A 159 5.51 23.86 -8.51
CA LEU A 159 4.14 24.26 -8.82
C LEU A 159 3.95 25.77 -8.57
N PRO A 160 3.60 26.56 -9.58
CA PRO A 160 3.41 28.00 -9.42
C PRO A 160 2.08 28.32 -8.72
N SER A 161 1.95 29.57 -8.27
CA SER A 161 0.71 30.15 -7.75
C SER A 161 0.26 31.28 -8.69
N PRO A 162 -1.01 31.29 -9.17
CA PRO A 162 -2.06 30.30 -8.92
C PRO A 162 -1.74 28.93 -9.52
N ARG A 163 -2.35 27.86 -8.97
CA ARG A 163 -2.10 26.49 -9.43
C ARG A 163 -2.59 26.32 -10.88
N PRO A 164 -1.72 25.98 -11.83
CA PRO A 164 -2.12 25.75 -13.21
C PRO A 164 -2.91 24.44 -13.31
N VAL A 165 -3.91 24.40 -14.18
CA VAL A 165 -4.58 23.15 -14.57
C VAL A 165 -4.59 23.07 -16.09
N PRO A 166 -4.46 21.87 -16.65
CA PRO A 166 -4.44 21.68 -18.10
C PRO A 166 -5.85 21.84 -18.66
N ASP A 167 -5.96 22.44 -19.84
CA ASP A 167 -7.18 22.42 -20.63
C ASP A 167 -7.18 21.26 -21.64
N LEU A 168 -8.31 21.07 -22.33
CA LEU A 168 -8.44 19.98 -23.30
C LEU A 168 -7.48 20.11 -24.50
N GLN A 169 -7.12 21.34 -24.89
CA GLN A 169 -6.21 21.59 -26.00
C GLN A 169 -4.80 21.14 -25.64
N GLU A 170 -4.33 21.47 -24.44
CA GLU A 170 -3.04 21.03 -23.90
C GLU A 170 -2.96 19.50 -23.81
N ILE A 171 -4.03 18.84 -23.32
CA ILE A 171 -4.09 17.38 -23.27
C ILE A 171 -4.01 16.78 -24.68
N ASN A 172 -4.78 17.29 -25.63
CA ASN A 172 -4.75 16.78 -27.00
C ASN A 172 -3.41 17.01 -27.71
N ALA A 173 -2.72 18.12 -27.42
CA ALA A 173 -1.36 18.34 -27.91
C ALA A 173 -0.36 17.33 -27.32
N ALA A 174 -0.48 17.01 -26.03
CA ALA A 174 0.36 16.00 -25.40
C ALA A 174 0.07 14.58 -25.93
N LEU A 175 -1.20 14.25 -26.16
CA LEU A 175 -1.61 12.98 -26.79
C LEU A 175 -1.06 12.86 -28.21
N ALA A 176 -1.21 13.89 -29.04
CA ALA A 176 -0.70 13.87 -30.41
C ALA A 176 0.82 13.63 -30.47
N ARG A 177 1.56 14.13 -29.47
CA ARG A 177 3.01 13.93 -29.34
C ARG A 177 3.38 12.53 -28.86
N TYR A 178 2.83 12.10 -27.72
CA TYR A 178 3.28 10.90 -27.01
C TYR A 178 2.52 9.63 -27.42
N CYS A 179 1.28 9.79 -27.87
CA CYS A 179 0.36 8.71 -28.24
C CYS A 179 -0.35 9.02 -29.58
N PRO A 180 0.38 9.21 -30.69
CA PRO A 180 -0.20 9.62 -31.98
C PRO A 180 -1.24 8.63 -32.55
N GLN A 181 -1.26 7.39 -32.06
CA GLN A 181 -2.25 6.38 -32.40
C GLN A 181 -3.61 6.58 -31.71
N VAL A 182 -3.68 7.44 -30.68
CA VAL A 182 -4.90 7.71 -29.91
C VAL A 182 -5.63 8.89 -30.55
N PRO A 183 -6.95 8.81 -30.82
CA PRO A 183 -7.70 9.95 -31.33
C PRO A 183 -7.74 11.10 -30.31
N PRO A 184 -8.09 12.33 -30.69
CA PRO A 184 -8.30 13.40 -29.72
C PRO A 184 -9.36 13.05 -28.67
N ALA A 185 -9.12 13.44 -27.42
CA ALA A 185 -10.12 13.35 -26.37
C ALA A 185 -11.28 14.33 -26.65
N GLN A 186 -12.51 13.90 -26.35
CA GLN A 186 -13.73 14.65 -26.63
C GLN A 186 -14.06 15.66 -25.52
N ARG A 187 -13.74 15.35 -24.27
CA ARG A 187 -14.13 16.16 -23.12
C ARG A 187 -13.17 16.02 -21.94
N LEU A 188 -12.85 17.15 -21.30
CA LEU A 188 -12.19 17.19 -19.99
C LEU A 188 -13.27 17.08 -18.89
N THR A 189 -13.14 16.10 -18.01
CA THR A 189 -14.11 15.88 -16.90
C THR A 189 -13.59 16.36 -15.56
N TRP A 190 -12.27 16.31 -15.36
CA TRP A 190 -11.62 16.78 -14.14
C TRP A 190 -10.16 17.12 -14.43
N SER A 191 -9.60 18.06 -13.68
CA SER A 191 -8.19 18.44 -13.81
C SER A 191 -7.61 18.95 -12.49
N SER A 192 -6.30 18.78 -12.31
CA SER A 192 -5.57 19.18 -11.12
C SER A 192 -4.08 19.31 -11.39
N SER A 193 -3.34 19.82 -10.41
CA SER A 193 -1.88 19.83 -10.40
C SER A 193 -1.35 19.73 -8.97
N ALA A 194 -0.18 19.12 -8.84
CA ALA A 194 0.51 18.97 -7.57
C ALA A 194 2.03 18.84 -7.77
N ASN A 195 2.79 19.11 -6.71
CA ASN A 195 4.22 18.80 -6.71
C ASN A 195 4.44 17.29 -6.54
N PHE A 196 5.65 16.87 -6.88
CA PHE A 196 6.17 15.57 -6.46
C PHE A 196 6.83 15.71 -5.10
N TYR A 197 6.59 14.72 -4.25
CA TYR A 197 7.14 14.66 -2.90
C TYR A 197 7.81 13.31 -2.68
N ASN A 198 8.81 13.30 -1.80
CA ASN A 198 9.36 12.09 -1.21
C ASN A 198 9.57 12.36 0.27
N ARG A 199 8.56 12.09 1.09
CA ARG A 199 8.57 12.41 2.52
C ARG A 199 8.06 11.29 3.39
N ILE A 200 8.59 11.20 4.61
CA ILE A 200 8.18 10.26 5.64
C ILE A 200 8.17 10.94 7.00
N ALA A 201 7.16 10.66 7.82
CA ALA A 201 7.12 11.15 9.18
C ALA A 201 8.25 10.50 9.97
N ASP A 202 8.92 11.28 10.82
CA ASP A 202 10.09 10.82 11.58
C ASP A 202 9.73 9.70 12.58
N ASP A 203 8.44 9.60 12.90
CA ASP A 203 7.85 8.51 13.66
C ASP A 203 6.41 8.26 13.18
N ASN A 204 5.92 7.04 13.30
CA ASN A 204 4.54 6.67 12.95
C ASN A 204 3.72 6.19 14.15
N LEU A 205 4.35 6.09 15.32
CA LEU A 205 3.68 5.71 16.56
C LEU A 205 4.35 6.38 17.76
N GLN A 206 3.58 7.18 18.50
CA GLN A 206 3.98 7.73 19.80
C GLN A 206 2.86 7.50 20.81
N HIS A 207 3.13 6.67 21.82
CA HIS A 207 2.11 6.20 22.77
C HIS A 207 0.89 5.61 22.02
N HIS A 208 -0.29 6.23 22.12
CA HIS A 208 -1.52 5.82 21.43
C HIS A 208 -1.89 6.75 20.26
N ILE A 209 -0.92 7.51 19.76
CA ILE A 209 -1.04 8.29 18.54
C ILE A 209 -0.34 7.52 17.43
N MET A 210 -1.05 7.22 16.35
CA MET A 210 -0.51 6.54 15.16
C MET A 210 -0.75 7.37 13.91
N LEU A 211 0.13 7.29 12.91
CA LEU A 211 -0.04 7.96 11.61
C LEU A 211 -0.16 6.91 10.49
N ALA A 212 -1.09 7.10 9.55
CA ALA A 212 -1.32 6.21 8.41
C ALA A 212 -1.58 7.00 7.12
N GLY A 213 -1.23 6.41 5.97
CA GLY A 213 -1.42 7.05 4.66
C GLY A 213 -0.64 8.35 4.53
N ASP A 214 -1.22 9.34 3.84
CA ASP A 214 -0.54 10.60 3.52
C ASP A 214 -0.12 11.45 4.73
N ALA A 215 -0.66 11.16 5.93
CA ALA A 215 -0.20 11.74 7.19
C ALA A 215 1.18 11.20 7.61
N PHE A 216 1.47 9.95 7.25
CA PHE A 216 2.72 9.25 7.53
C PHE A 216 3.72 9.38 6.38
N HIS A 217 3.32 9.26 5.12
CA HIS A 217 4.25 9.27 3.98
C HIS A 217 3.67 9.95 2.75
N LEU A 218 4.54 10.58 1.96
CA LEU A 218 4.18 11.11 0.64
C LEU A 218 5.14 10.55 -0.39
N PHE A 219 4.57 9.89 -1.39
CA PHE A 219 5.31 9.37 -2.53
C PHE A 219 5.10 10.24 -3.76
N SER A 220 6.02 10.08 -4.70
CA SER A 220 5.75 10.40 -6.09
C SER A 220 4.53 9.59 -6.58
N PRO A 221 3.61 10.19 -7.36
CA PRO A 221 2.50 9.47 -7.98
C PRO A 221 2.93 8.42 -9.01
N ILE A 222 4.21 8.41 -9.42
CA ILE A 222 4.75 7.39 -10.32
C ILE A 222 4.57 6.00 -9.70
N GLY A 223 3.98 5.08 -10.46
CA GLY A 223 3.68 3.73 -9.99
C GLY A 223 2.43 3.59 -9.12
N GLY A 224 1.74 4.70 -8.80
CA GLY A 224 0.43 4.66 -8.13
C GLY A 224 0.44 4.07 -6.71
N GLN A 225 1.53 4.24 -5.95
CA GLN A 225 1.74 3.54 -4.68
C GLN A 225 1.03 4.16 -3.48
N GLY A 226 0.79 5.47 -3.45
CA GLY A 226 0.33 6.18 -2.24
C GLY A 226 -0.91 5.61 -1.55
N MET A 227 -2.05 5.56 -2.24
CA MET A 227 -3.28 5.02 -1.64
C MET A 227 -3.15 3.53 -1.29
N ASN A 228 -2.41 2.75 -2.10
CA ASN A 228 -2.17 1.33 -1.83
C ASN A 228 -1.41 1.14 -0.52
N THR A 229 -0.34 1.90 -0.31
CA THR A 229 0.44 1.86 0.94
C THR A 229 -0.39 2.33 2.13
N GLY A 230 -1.20 3.38 1.98
CA GLY A 230 -2.10 3.85 3.04
C GLY A 230 -3.16 2.82 3.45
N VAL A 231 -3.73 2.07 2.49
CA VAL A 231 -4.63 0.96 2.79
C VAL A 231 -3.90 -0.16 3.56
N GLN A 232 -2.67 -0.49 3.16
CA GLN A 232 -1.87 -1.48 3.87
C GLN A 232 -1.53 -1.05 5.30
N ASP A 233 -1.29 0.24 5.53
CA ASP A 233 -1.10 0.78 6.89
C ASP A 233 -2.35 0.55 7.74
N ALA A 234 -3.53 0.88 7.21
CA ALA A 234 -4.79 0.71 7.91
C ALA A 234 -5.06 -0.78 8.22
N VAL A 235 -4.83 -1.67 7.27
CA VAL A 235 -5.00 -3.13 7.45
C VAL A 235 -4.05 -3.65 8.53
N ASN A 236 -2.77 -3.26 8.51
CA ASN A 236 -1.78 -3.70 9.51
C ASN A 236 -2.12 -3.19 10.92
N LEU A 237 -2.62 -1.96 11.05
CA LEU A 237 -2.95 -1.37 12.35
C LEU A 237 -4.27 -1.91 12.92
N ALA A 238 -5.29 -2.09 12.09
CA ALA A 238 -6.66 -2.36 12.53
C ALA A 238 -6.77 -3.65 13.38
N TRP A 239 -6.18 -4.75 12.91
CA TRP A 239 -6.26 -6.03 13.65
C TRP A 239 -5.48 -5.97 14.97
N LYS A 240 -4.34 -5.29 15.00
CA LYS A 240 -3.52 -5.15 16.22
C LYS A 240 -4.25 -4.38 17.30
N LEU A 241 -4.88 -3.26 16.92
CA LEU A 241 -5.71 -2.48 17.84
C LEU A 241 -6.93 -3.28 18.30
N ALA A 242 -7.61 -4.01 17.40
CA ALA A 242 -8.72 -4.87 17.78
C ALA A 242 -8.30 -5.92 18.82
N PHE A 243 -7.17 -6.61 18.61
CA PHE A 243 -6.65 -7.62 19.53
C PHE A 243 -6.31 -7.01 20.91
N CYS A 244 -5.69 -5.83 20.94
CA CYS A 244 -5.40 -5.11 22.17
C CYS A 244 -6.69 -4.68 22.91
N LEU A 245 -7.63 -4.05 22.20
CA LEU A 245 -8.92 -3.59 22.74
C LEU A 245 -9.79 -4.74 23.29
N HIS A 246 -9.68 -5.93 22.71
CA HIS A 246 -10.35 -7.14 23.20
C HIS A 246 -9.57 -7.88 24.30
N GLY A 247 -8.37 -7.42 24.69
CA GLY A 247 -7.55 -8.08 25.70
C GLY A 247 -6.94 -9.41 25.26
N VAL A 248 -6.78 -9.60 23.94
CA VAL A 248 -6.12 -10.77 23.31
C VAL A 248 -4.61 -10.59 23.30
N ALA A 249 -4.16 -9.36 23.13
CA ALA A 249 -2.76 -9.00 22.98
C ALA A 249 -2.33 -7.91 23.94
N THR A 250 -1.02 -7.85 24.19
CA THR A 250 -0.38 -6.77 24.93
C THR A 250 -0.10 -5.57 24.02
N ASP A 251 0.26 -4.42 24.60
CA ASP A 251 0.62 -3.21 23.84
C ASP A 251 1.83 -3.39 22.92
N ARG A 252 2.62 -4.46 23.13
CA ARG A 252 3.70 -4.85 22.22
C ARG A 252 3.20 -5.14 20.80
N LEU A 253 1.97 -5.65 20.66
CA LEU A 253 1.43 -5.96 19.36
C LEU A 253 1.14 -4.68 18.54
N PRO A 254 0.35 -3.69 19.02
CA PRO A 254 0.27 -2.39 18.37
C PRO A 254 1.63 -1.70 18.19
N ALA A 255 2.55 -1.80 19.16
CA ALA A 255 3.88 -1.22 19.03
C ALA A 255 4.68 -1.75 17.82
N SER A 256 4.43 -3.00 17.39
CA SER A 256 5.04 -3.55 16.17
C SER A 256 4.64 -2.78 14.90
N TYR A 257 3.52 -2.05 14.88
CA TYR A 257 3.14 -1.17 13.77
C TYR A 257 4.26 -0.19 13.42
N ARG A 258 4.94 0.33 14.46
CA ARG A 258 6.03 1.28 14.32
C ARG A 258 7.11 0.74 13.40
N THR A 259 7.72 -0.39 13.76
CA THR A 259 8.84 -0.97 13.01
C THR A 259 8.41 -1.56 11.68
N GLN A 260 7.27 -2.27 11.67
CA GLN A 260 6.82 -3.00 10.48
C GLN A 260 6.45 -2.08 9.32
N ARG A 261 5.64 -1.05 9.59
CA ARG A 261 5.22 -0.13 8.52
C ARG A 261 6.30 0.86 8.15
N PHE A 262 7.16 1.25 9.08
CA PHE A 262 8.32 2.09 8.76
C PHE A 262 9.28 1.38 7.79
N ALA A 263 9.56 0.09 8.00
CA ALA A 263 10.38 -0.70 7.08
C ALA A 263 9.77 -0.77 5.66
N ALA A 264 8.48 -1.12 5.58
CA ALA A 264 7.76 -1.23 4.31
C ALA A 264 7.71 0.10 3.55
N VAL A 265 7.30 1.19 4.23
CA VAL A 265 7.19 2.53 3.64
C VAL A 265 8.56 3.04 3.19
N SER A 266 9.62 2.82 3.98
CA SER A 266 10.98 3.19 3.59
C SER A 266 11.43 2.46 2.32
N GLY A 267 11.03 1.20 2.15
CA GLY A 267 11.27 0.43 0.91
C GLY A 267 10.58 1.08 -0.29
N VAL A 268 9.29 1.41 -0.15
CA VAL A 268 8.50 2.05 -1.21
C VAL A 268 9.05 3.45 -1.56
N LEU A 269 9.50 4.22 -0.56
CA LEU A 269 10.13 5.54 -0.80
C LEU A 269 11.39 5.39 -1.64
N ARG A 270 12.28 4.45 -1.31
CA ARG A 270 13.50 4.21 -2.10
C ARG A 270 13.20 3.81 -3.54
N SER A 271 12.23 2.90 -3.75
CA SER A 271 11.87 2.49 -5.11
C SER A 271 11.22 3.62 -5.92
N THR A 272 10.29 4.35 -5.31
CA THR A 272 9.62 5.46 -5.99
C THR A 272 10.57 6.64 -6.25
N ASP A 273 11.56 6.86 -5.39
CA ASP A 273 12.65 7.83 -5.60
C ASP A 273 13.45 7.51 -6.86
N HIS A 274 13.90 6.25 -6.95
CA HIS A 274 14.67 5.75 -8.08
C HIS A 274 13.87 5.85 -9.39
N ASP A 275 12.63 5.36 -9.39
CA ASP A 275 11.75 5.38 -10.57
C ASP A 275 11.43 6.81 -11.00
N THR A 276 11.20 7.72 -10.04
CA THR A 276 10.96 9.14 -10.33
C THR A 276 12.20 9.79 -10.91
N GLY A 277 13.37 9.53 -10.34
CA GLY A 277 14.64 10.03 -10.86
C GLY A 277 14.90 9.61 -12.31
N LEU A 278 14.63 8.35 -12.64
CA LEU A 278 14.75 7.82 -13.99
C LEU A 278 13.74 8.45 -14.96
N ILE A 279 12.45 8.42 -14.62
CA ILE A 279 11.35 8.84 -15.50
C ILE A 279 11.34 10.36 -15.68
N ALA A 280 11.69 11.13 -14.64
CA ALA A 280 11.76 12.57 -14.71
C ALA A 280 13.11 13.11 -15.22
N GLY A 281 14.10 12.25 -15.48
CA GLY A 281 15.41 12.64 -16.00
C GLY A 281 16.26 13.43 -14.99
N LEU A 282 16.18 13.07 -13.71
CA LEU A 282 16.93 13.70 -12.61
C LEU A 282 18.21 12.96 -12.23
N VAL A 283 18.48 11.82 -12.88
CA VAL A 283 19.68 11.01 -12.67
C VAL A 283 20.63 11.11 -13.87
N PRO A 284 21.93 10.77 -13.70
CA PRO A 284 22.91 10.79 -14.78
C PRO A 284 22.49 9.95 -15.99
N ARG A 285 22.83 10.43 -17.20
CA ARG A 285 22.39 9.81 -18.47
C ARG A 285 22.84 8.36 -18.64
N ASN A 286 24.04 8.01 -18.18
CA ASN A 286 24.54 6.63 -18.21
C ASN A 286 23.66 5.67 -17.38
N HIS A 287 23.08 6.14 -16.28
CA HIS A 287 22.13 5.34 -15.49
C HIS A 287 20.83 5.13 -16.27
N ILE A 288 20.30 6.20 -16.89
CA ILE A 288 19.11 6.11 -17.75
C ILE A 288 19.35 5.11 -18.90
N ASP A 289 20.51 5.21 -19.55
CA ASP A 289 20.85 4.35 -20.68
C ASP A 289 20.92 2.87 -20.26
N GLY A 290 21.57 2.55 -19.13
CA GLY A 290 21.64 1.17 -18.62
C GLY A 290 20.28 0.58 -18.18
N VAL A 291 19.29 1.43 -17.92
CA VAL A 291 17.91 1.01 -17.57
C VAL A 291 17.06 0.85 -18.84
N TYR A 292 17.07 1.86 -19.72
CA TYR A 292 16.19 1.92 -20.90
C TYR A 292 16.70 1.11 -22.09
N PHE A 293 18.01 0.83 -22.15
CA PHE A 293 18.63 -0.02 -23.17
C PHE A 293 19.12 -1.32 -22.51
N PRO A 294 18.36 -2.43 -22.61
CA PRO A 294 18.67 -3.65 -21.86
C PRO A 294 19.96 -4.33 -22.31
N GLU A 295 20.87 -4.60 -21.36
CA GLU A 295 22.18 -5.23 -21.57
C GLU A 295 22.21 -6.74 -21.24
N PHE A 296 21.06 -7.43 -21.35
CA PHE A 296 20.80 -8.79 -20.82
C PHE A 296 20.90 -8.95 -19.30
N CYS A 297 21.86 -8.30 -18.63
CA CYS A 297 22.08 -8.39 -17.18
C CYS A 297 20.87 -7.91 -16.35
N ASN A 298 20.14 -6.91 -16.83
CA ASN A 298 18.95 -6.34 -16.18
C ASN A 298 17.64 -7.08 -16.51
N ARG A 299 17.66 -8.05 -17.44
CA ARG A 299 16.45 -8.75 -17.91
C ARG A 299 15.78 -9.58 -16.81
N HIS A 300 16.57 -10.19 -15.93
CA HIS A 300 16.04 -10.99 -14.83
C HIS A 300 15.21 -10.12 -13.88
N TYR A 301 15.74 -8.97 -13.49
CA TYR A 301 15.05 -7.99 -12.65
C TYR A 301 13.71 -7.57 -13.27
N TYR A 302 13.69 -7.11 -14.52
CA TYR A 302 12.45 -6.65 -15.17
C TYR A 302 11.39 -7.75 -15.35
N ARG A 303 11.82 -9.00 -15.55
CA ARG A 303 10.91 -10.12 -15.78
C ARG A 303 10.33 -10.71 -14.50
N HIS A 304 11.07 -10.63 -13.39
CA HIS A 304 10.75 -11.38 -12.18
C HIS A 304 10.59 -10.49 -10.94
N GLN A 305 11.45 -9.48 -10.76
CA GLN A 305 11.46 -8.64 -9.55
C GLN A 305 10.57 -7.42 -9.70
N LEU A 306 10.65 -6.71 -10.83
CA LEU A 306 9.86 -5.49 -11.02
C LEU A 306 8.34 -5.72 -10.94
N PRO A 307 7.74 -6.79 -11.49
CA PRO A 307 6.31 -7.04 -11.33
C PRO A 307 5.91 -7.23 -9.85
N LEU A 308 6.75 -7.91 -9.06
CA LEU A 308 6.52 -8.08 -7.62
C LEU A 308 6.60 -6.73 -6.89
N GLN A 309 7.60 -5.92 -7.21
CA GLN A 309 7.78 -4.59 -6.63
C GLN A 309 6.63 -3.66 -6.97
N TYR A 310 6.24 -3.62 -8.25
CA TYR A 310 5.14 -2.78 -8.72
C TYR A 310 3.79 -3.19 -8.10
N ALA A 311 3.61 -4.48 -7.83
CA ALA A 311 2.44 -5.01 -7.12
C ALA A 311 2.52 -4.91 -5.58
N GLY A 312 3.65 -4.45 -5.03
CA GLY A 312 3.86 -4.29 -3.58
C GLY A 312 4.26 -5.56 -2.82
N PHE A 313 4.52 -6.69 -3.51
CA PHE A 313 4.88 -7.96 -2.88
C PHE A 313 6.33 -8.03 -2.35
N THR A 314 7.18 -7.06 -2.73
CA THR A 314 8.56 -6.98 -2.22
C THR A 314 8.70 -6.12 -0.96
N ALA A 315 7.64 -5.39 -0.57
CA ALA A 315 7.67 -4.56 0.63
C ALA A 315 7.61 -5.45 1.89
N THR A 316 8.76 -5.65 2.53
CA THR A 316 8.86 -6.40 3.79
C THR A 316 8.45 -5.55 4.99
N GLN A 317 7.82 -6.21 5.95
CA GLN A 317 7.47 -5.67 7.27
C GLN A 317 8.52 -6.00 8.34
N ALA A 318 9.68 -6.57 8.00
CA ALA A 318 10.74 -6.85 8.96
C ALA A 318 11.93 -5.90 8.78
N GLN A 319 12.60 -5.57 9.90
CA GLN A 319 13.88 -4.86 9.88
C GLN A 319 15.03 -5.78 9.48
N GLU A 320 14.98 -7.05 9.91
CA GLU A 320 15.92 -8.11 9.55
C GLU A 320 15.27 -9.03 8.52
N THR A 321 15.98 -9.34 7.44
CA THR A 321 15.46 -10.12 6.30
C THR A 321 15.83 -11.60 6.37
N ASP A 322 16.33 -12.07 7.51
CA ASP A 322 16.70 -13.47 7.68
C ASP A 322 15.42 -14.30 7.87
N GLY A 323 15.09 -15.11 6.86
CA GLY A 323 13.88 -15.93 6.82
C GLY A 323 12.68 -15.21 6.21
N LEU A 324 11.47 -15.65 6.59
CA LEU A 324 10.22 -15.16 6.01
C LEU A 324 9.49 -14.12 6.85
N ALA A 325 9.95 -13.82 8.06
CA ALA A 325 9.30 -12.83 8.91
C ALA A 325 9.12 -11.51 8.16
N GLY A 326 7.91 -10.95 8.20
CA GLY A 326 7.56 -9.73 7.48
C GLY A 326 7.36 -9.87 5.97
N HIS A 327 7.43 -11.07 5.40
CA HIS A 327 7.04 -11.32 4.01
C HIS A 327 5.55 -11.66 3.88
N HIS A 328 4.92 -11.19 2.81
CA HIS A 328 3.54 -11.53 2.49
C HIS A 328 3.46 -12.97 1.99
N VAL A 329 2.51 -13.75 2.52
CA VAL A 329 2.30 -15.13 2.11
C VAL A 329 1.61 -15.18 0.73
N PRO A 330 2.16 -15.90 -0.26
CA PRO A 330 1.55 -15.96 -1.59
C PRO A 330 0.23 -16.72 -1.61
N TRP A 331 -0.48 -16.66 -2.75
CA TRP A 331 -1.70 -17.44 -2.94
C TRP A 331 -1.38 -18.92 -3.17
N TYR A 332 -1.87 -19.76 -2.26
CA TYR A 332 -1.79 -21.21 -2.36
C TYR A 332 -3.15 -21.82 -2.07
N VAL A 333 -3.50 -22.86 -2.82
CA VAL A 333 -4.61 -23.77 -2.49
C VAL A 333 -4.04 -24.91 -1.67
N PHE A 334 -4.70 -25.26 -0.58
CA PHE A 334 -4.31 -26.34 0.30
C PHE A 334 -5.52 -27.06 0.89
N ALA A 335 -5.31 -28.24 1.45
CA ALA A 335 -6.31 -28.97 2.21
C ALA A 335 -5.98 -28.89 3.71
N SER A 336 -6.97 -28.56 4.54
CA SER A 336 -6.82 -28.65 5.98
C SER A 336 -8.10 -29.18 6.61
N PRO A 337 -8.06 -30.31 7.35
CA PRO A 337 -9.25 -30.88 7.99
C PRO A 337 -9.93 -29.92 8.97
N GLN A 338 -9.17 -28.97 9.54
CA GLN A 338 -9.64 -28.04 10.56
C GLN A 338 -10.17 -26.71 9.99
N ALA A 339 -9.93 -26.41 8.71
CA ALA A 339 -10.29 -25.14 8.11
C ALA A 339 -11.53 -25.26 7.21
N THR A 340 -12.40 -24.24 7.25
CA THR A 340 -13.55 -24.14 6.33
C THR A 340 -13.17 -23.56 4.97
N PHE A 341 -11.95 -23.06 4.82
CA PHE A 341 -11.41 -22.49 3.60
C PHE A 341 -10.29 -23.36 3.01
N ARG A 342 -10.00 -23.16 1.72
CA ARG A 342 -9.07 -23.99 0.95
C ARG A 342 -7.92 -23.20 0.31
N ASN A 343 -7.72 -21.94 0.70
CA ASN A 343 -6.61 -21.14 0.21
C ASN A 343 -6.11 -20.14 1.25
N SER A 344 -4.89 -19.65 1.06
CA SER A 344 -4.20 -18.75 2.00
C SER A 344 -4.92 -17.41 2.17
N TYR A 345 -5.53 -16.85 1.13
CA TYR A 345 -6.16 -15.53 1.21
C TYR A 345 -7.47 -15.56 2.01
N ASP A 346 -8.27 -16.62 1.86
CA ASP A 346 -9.45 -16.85 2.70
C ASP A 346 -9.05 -17.08 4.17
N ALA A 347 -7.88 -17.68 4.41
CA ALA A 347 -7.33 -17.83 5.76
C ALA A 347 -7.11 -16.46 6.42
N PHE A 348 -6.55 -15.50 5.68
CA PHE A 348 -6.29 -14.14 6.18
C PHE A 348 -7.59 -13.36 6.37
N ALA A 349 -8.54 -13.52 5.44
CA ALA A 349 -9.87 -12.92 5.52
C ALA A 349 -10.69 -13.37 6.74
N SER A 350 -10.28 -14.45 7.44
CA SER A 350 -10.89 -14.87 8.70
C SER A 350 -10.68 -13.88 9.86
N GLY A 351 -9.71 -12.96 9.75
CA GLY A 351 -9.35 -12.01 10.80
C GLY A 351 -8.58 -12.62 11.98
N LYS A 352 -8.21 -13.90 11.88
CA LYS A 352 -7.49 -14.65 12.91
C LYS A 352 -6.00 -14.72 12.62
N VAL A 353 -5.20 -14.94 13.65
CA VAL A 353 -3.82 -15.41 13.49
C VAL A 353 -3.87 -16.88 13.10
N VAL A 354 -3.27 -17.23 11.97
CA VAL A 354 -3.30 -18.60 11.43
C VAL A 354 -1.94 -19.26 11.62
N ILE A 355 -1.93 -20.45 12.20
CA ILE A 355 -0.72 -21.23 12.44
C ILE A 355 -0.75 -22.43 11.49
N PHE A 356 0.20 -22.49 10.58
CA PHE A 356 0.38 -23.62 9.65
C PHE A 356 1.47 -24.57 10.16
N SER A 357 1.26 -25.87 10.00
CA SER A 357 2.28 -26.91 10.25
C SER A 357 1.93 -28.18 9.51
N ALA A 358 2.91 -29.06 9.28
CA ALA A 358 2.66 -30.42 8.81
C ALA A 358 2.15 -31.37 9.93
N ARG A 359 2.11 -30.90 11.18
CA ARG A 359 1.68 -31.69 12.34
C ARG A 359 0.15 -31.76 12.44
N ALA A 360 -0.36 -32.84 13.03
CA ALA A 360 -1.80 -33.01 13.25
C ALA A 360 -2.37 -32.16 14.41
N ALA A 361 -1.50 -31.63 15.28
CA ALA A 361 -1.88 -30.84 16.45
C ALA A 361 -0.98 -29.60 16.59
N CYS A 362 -1.48 -28.59 17.31
CA CYS A 362 -0.74 -27.37 17.60
C CYS A 362 -0.65 -27.11 19.11
N PRO A 363 0.23 -27.84 19.82
CA PRO A 363 0.52 -27.58 21.22
C PRO A 363 0.83 -26.11 21.56
N PRO A 364 1.46 -25.28 20.69
CA PRO A 364 1.68 -23.85 20.98
C PRO A 364 0.42 -23.04 21.33
N LEU A 365 -0.77 -23.44 20.87
CA LEU A 365 -2.02 -22.71 21.14
C LEU A 365 -2.69 -23.05 22.47
N SER A 366 -2.22 -24.08 23.18
CA SER A 366 -2.96 -24.67 24.32
C SER A 366 -3.11 -23.78 25.56
N ARG A 367 -2.43 -22.64 25.60
CA ARG A 367 -2.44 -21.70 26.75
C ARG A 367 -2.82 -20.27 26.35
N LEU A 368 -3.51 -20.07 25.22
CA LEU A 368 -3.93 -18.74 24.80
C LEU A 368 -5.32 -18.42 25.38
N LYS A 369 -5.41 -17.33 26.14
CA LYS A 369 -6.62 -16.93 26.88
C LYS A 369 -7.85 -16.72 26.01
N GLN A 370 -7.66 -16.38 24.74
CA GLN A 370 -8.75 -16.17 23.78
C GLN A 370 -8.51 -16.94 22.48
N ALA A 371 -8.54 -18.28 22.56
CA ALA A 371 -8.29 -19.17 21.42
C ALA A 371 -9.14 -18.88 20.16
N GLY A 372 -10.31 -18.23 20.30
CA GLY A 372 -11.17 -17.86 19.17
C GLY A 372 -10.52 -16.92 18.13
N TRP A 373 -9.47 -16.18 18.51
CA TRP A 373 -8.70 -15.28 17.64
C TRP A 373 -7.56 -15.96 16.88
N PHE A 374 -7.39 -17.25 17.11
CA PHE A 374 -6.35 -18.07 16.50
C PHE A 374 -6.99 -19.22 15.72
N MET A 375 -6.27 -19.70 14.71
CA MET A 375 -6.64 -20.89 13.96
C MET A 375 -5.42 -21.75 13.72
N PHE A 376 -5.59 -23.06 13.83
CA PHE A 376 -4.57 -24.01 13.41
C PHE A 376 -4.99 -24.68 12.10
N CYS A 377 -4.06 -24.73 11.15
CA CYS A 377 -4.22 -25.43 9.88
C CYS A 377 -3.10 -26.46 9.74
N SER A 378 -3.44 -27.74 9.87
CA SER A 378 -2.55 -28.82 9.46
C SER A 378 -2.52 -28.84 7.94
N LEU A 379 -1.32 -28.83 7.36
CA LEU A 379 -1.06 -28.99 5.94
C LEU A 379 -0.76 -30.45 5.64
N GLU A 380 -1.31 -30.98 4.55
CA GLU A 380 -1.09 -32.36 4.16
C GLU A 380 0.23 -32.52 3.38
N PRO A 381 0.81 -33.73 3.28
CA PRO A 381 1.99 -33.96 2.44
C PRO A 381 1.80 -33.55 0.97
N ALA A 382 0.55 -33.57 0.47
CA ALA A 382 0.19 -33.08 -0.85
C ALA A 382 0.40 -31.56 -1.01
N ASP A 383 0.43 -30.80 0.08
CA ASP A 383 0.63 -29.34 0.11
C ASP A 383 2.13 -28.96 0.17
N LYS A 384 3.01 -29.84 -0.29
CA LYS A 384 4.48 -29.67 -0.25
C LYS A 384 4.95 -28.30 -0.77
N ALA A 385 4.37 -27.81 -1.85
CA ALA A 385 4.73 -26.51 -2.41
C ALA A 385 4.43 -25.34 -1.47
N PHE A 386 3.38 -25.45 -0.64
CA PHE A 386 3.04 -24.42 0.33
C PHE A 386 3.94 -24.51 1.58
N LEU A 387 4.26 -25.72 2.04
CA LEU A 387 5.25 -25.94 3.09
C LEU A 387 6.63 -25.36 2.71
N GLU A 388 7.08 -25.59 1.47
CA GLU A 388 8.31 -25.01 0.92
C GLU A 388 8.25 -23.47 0.86
N ALA A 389 7.11 -22.91 0.43
CA ALA A 389 6.92 -21.47 0.37
C ALA A 389 6.92 -20.80 1.75
N LEU A 390 6.49 -21.53 2.78
CA LEU A 390 6.54 -21.12 4.19
C LEU A 390 7.89 -21.47 4.86
N GLN A 391 8.81 -22.12 4.16
CA GLN A 391 10.12 -22.53 4.67
C GLN A 391 10.07 -23.26 6.03
N ILE A 392 9.09 -24.16 6.20
CA ILE A 392 8.93 -24.94 7.44
C ILE A 392 9.18 -26.43 7.20
N GLY A 393 9.89 -27.08 8.13
CA GLY A 393 10.05 -28.53 8.17
C GLY A 393 8.86 -29.27 8.78
N PRO A 394 8.95 -30.62 8.90
CA PRO A 394 7.85 -31.46 9.41
C PRO A 394 7.40 -31.12 10.84
N ASP A 395 8.32 -30.63 11.67
CA ASP A 395 8.08 -30.32 13.09
C ASP A 395 7.96 -28.81 13.38
N ASP A 396 8.08 -27.98 12.34
CA ASP A 396 8.05 -26.53 12.44
C ASP A 396 6.63 -25.98 12.26
N TYR A 397 6.48 -24.70 12.59
CA TYR A 397 5.25 -23.93 12.48
C TYR A 397 5.52 -22.62 11.77
N ALA A 398 4.53 -22.13 11.02
CA ALA A 398 4.49 -20.78 10.48
C ALA A 398 3.29 -20.04 11.09
N VAL A 399 3.57 -18.94 11.79
CA VAL A 399 2.55 -18.04 12.33
C VAL A 399 2.32 -16.91 11.33
N VAL A 400 1.10 -16.80 10.81
CA VAL A 400 0.70 -15.80 9.82
C VAL A 400 -0.35 -14.89 10.43
N ASN A 401 -0.12 -13.59 10.31
CA ASN A 401 -0.97 -12.55 10.88
C ASN A 401 -2.24 -12.33 10.02
N PRO A 402 -3.29 -11.69 10.57
CA PRO A 402 -4.52 -11.39 9.83
C PRO A 402 -4.34 -10.57 8.55
N ASP A 403 -3.24 -9.82 8.42
CA ASP A 403 -2.90 -9.04 7.23
C ASP A 403 -2.13 -9.85 6.16
N GLY A 404 -1.96 -11.15 6.35
CA GLY A 404 -1.33 -12.07 5.40
C GLY A 404 0.19 -12.09 5.45
N TYR A 405 0.82 -11.43 6.43
CA TYR A 405 2.26 -11.43 6.61
C TYR A 405 2.71 -12.50 7.61
N VAL A 406 3.83 -13.14 7.32
CA VAL A 406 4.46 -14.09 8.23
C VAL A 406 4.97 -13.33 9.46
N GLY A 407 4.48 -13.70 10.63
CA GLY A 407 4.98 -13.18 11.91
C GLY A 407 6.20 -13.96 12.40
N PHE A 408 6.20 -15.28 12.25
CA PHE A 408 7.28 -16.16 12.72
C PHE A 408 7.28 -17.50 11.99
N THR A 409 8.45 -18.10 11.79
CA THR A 409 8.62 -19.49 11.35
C THR A 409 9.67 -20.19 12.21
N GLY A 410 9.41 -21.44 12.61
CA GLY A 410 10.41 -22.27 13.31
C GLY A 410 9.81 -23.31 14.24
N SER A 411 10.63 -23.76 15.19
CA SER A 411 10.28 -24.86 16.09
C SER A 411 9.09 -24.58 17.01
N GLU A 412 8.55 -25.62 17.64
CA GLU A 412 7.50 -25.51 18.64
C GLU A 412 7.88 -24.54 19.78
N ALA A 413 9.11 -24.64 20.28
CA ALA A 413 9.60 -23.80 21.38
C ALA A 413 9.68 -22.32 20.96
N GLY A 414 10.22 -22.05 19.78
CA GLY A 414 10.27 -20.69 19.22
C GLY A 414 8.89 -20.10 18.99
N THR A 415 7.95 -20.92 18.51
CA THR A 415 6.56 -20.51 18.28
C THR A 415 5.87 -20.13 19.59
N ARG A 416 6.04 -20.91 20.66
CA ARG A 416 5.52 -20.57 22.00
C ARG A 416 6.10 -19.27 22.53
N GLN A 417 7.40 -19.06 22.35
CA GLN A 417 8.07 -17.83 22.77
C GLN A 417 7.54 -16.62 22.00
N TYR A 418 7.39 -16.73 20.66
CA TYR A 418 6.81 -15.68 19.83
C TYR A 418 5.39 -15.33 20.28
N LEU A 419 4.52 -16.34 20.43
CA LEU A 419 3.13 -16.11 20.82
C LEU A 419 3.01 -15.45 22.20
N SER A 420 3.73 -15.96 23.21
CA SER A 420 3.72 -15.39 24.56
C SER A 420 4.34 -14.00 24.67
N SER A 421 5.15 -13.59 23.68
CA SER A 421 5.73 -12.25 23.66
C SER A 421 4.75 -11.15 23.25
N LEU A 422 3.68 -11.51 22.52
CA LEU A 422 2.70 -10.59 21.93
C LEU A 422 1.29 -10.77 22.51
N TYR A 423 0.90 -12.01 22.79
CA TYR A 423 -0.47 -12.39 23.15
C TYR A 423 -0.60 -12.75 24.63
N VAL A 424 -1.82 -12.58 25.15
CA VAL A 424 -2.15 -12.89 26.55
C VAL A 424 -2.32 -14.39 26.72
N MET A 425 -1.50 -14.96 27.60
CA MET A 425 -1.55 -16.38 27.98
C MET A 425 -2.55 -16.59 29.13
N GLU A 426 -3.06 -17.82 29.24
CA GLU A 426 -3.86 -18.30 30.39
C GLU A 426 -3.06 -18.37 31.70
#